data_AF-A0A939FTI5-F1
#
_entry.id   AF-A0A939FTI5-F1
#
_cell.length_a   1.000
_cell.length_b   1.000
_cell.length_c   1.000
_cell.angle_alpha   90.00
_cell.angle_beta   90.00
_cell.angle_gamma   90.00
#
_symmetry.space_group_name_H-M   'P 1'
#
loop_
_entity.id
_entity.type
_entity.pdbx_description
1 polymer ?
#
loop_
_entity_poly.entity_id
_entity_poly.type
_entity_poly.pdbx_seq_one_letter_code
_entity_poly.pdbx_strand_id
1 'polypeptide(L)'
;MTIWPATVRYALEAAPGGLGLVQDLLNTAAVEGSGHGDLLAGPDTARAWAEAAVAGWTAVTAQPVPPVALDADGLEELRAFRDDLHRVTAEA
;
A
#
# COMPACT_ATOMS: atom_id res chain seq x y z
N MET A 1 13.36 8.63 8.33
CA MET A 1 12.50 7.52 8.79
C MET A 1 11.44 7.34 7.73
N THR A 2 11.41 6.19 7.06
CA THR A 2 10.40 5.91 6.04
C THR A 2 9.08 5.61 6.72
N ILE A 3 8.03 6.33 6.34
CA ILE A 3 6.68 6.14 6.91
C ILE A 3 5.85 5.41 5.85
N TRP A 4 5.34 4.24 6.24
CA TRP A 4 4.43 3.42 5.43
C TRP A 4 3.00 3.66 5.95
N PRO A 5 2.17 4.44 5.24
CA PRO A 5 0.94 5.02 5.79
C PRO A 5 -0.10 3.97 6.19
N ALA A 6 -0.24 2.89 5.43
CA ALA A 6 -1.22 1.84 5.71
C ALA A 6 -0.77 0.89 6.84
N THR A 7 0.54 0.77 7.06
CA THR A 7 1.12 -0.03 8.15
C THR A 7 1.08 0.72 9.47
N VAL A 8 1.37 2.02 9.45
CA VAL A 8 1.38 2.86 10.67
C VAL A 8 0.00 2.97 11.31
N ARG A 9 -1.09 3.00 10.52
CA ARG A 9 -2.46 3.02 11.09
C ARG A 9 -2.78 1.80 11.95
N TYR A 10 -2.09 0.68 11.73
CA TYR A 10 -2.22 -0.52 12.55
C TYR A 10 -1.20 -0.60 13.69
N ALA A 11 -0.39 0.43 13.91
CA ALA A 11 0.70 0.46 14.89
C ALA A 11 1.67 -0.74 14.74
N LEU A 12 1.86 -1.23 13.51
CA LEU A 12 2.77 -2.32 13.20
C LEU A 12 4.16 -1.79 12.89
N GLU A 13 5.17 -2.60 13.20
CA GLU A 13 6.52 -2.39 12.70
C GLU A 13 6.56 -2.67 11.19
N ALA A 14 7.26 -1.81 10.47
CA ALA A 14 7.42 -1.96 9.03
C ALA A 14 8.47 -3.01 8.68
N ALA A 15 8.19 -3.78 7.64
CA ALA A 15 9.13 -4.72 7.05
C ALA A 15 10.36 -3.96 6.52
N PRO A 16 11.55 -4.57 6.58
CA PRO A 16 12.78 -3.91 6.20
C PRO A 16 12.86 -3.67 4.69
N GLY A 17 13.47 -2.53 4.31
CA GLY A 17 13.78 -2.20 2.92
C GLY A 17 12.53 -2.13 2.01
N GLY A 18 12.65 -2.67 0.80
CA GLY A 18 11.58 -2.67 -0.19
C GLY A 18 10.35 -3.51 0.19
N LEU A 19 10.49 -4.47 1.12
CA LEU A 19 9.35 -5.26 1.62
C LEU A 19 8.35 -4.40 2.40
N GLY A 20 8.77 -3.23 2.91
CA GLY A 20 7.87 -2.27 3.53
C GLY A 20 6.72 -1.84 2.59
N LEU A 21 6.99 -1.69 1.29
CA LEU A 21 5.95 -1.38 0.29
C LEU A 21 4.93 -2.51 0.14
N VAL A 22 5.39 -3.76 0.13
CA VAL A 22 4.55 -4.95 -0.01
C VAL A 22 3.62 -5.09 1.19
N GLN A 23 4.17 -4.97 2.40
CA GLN A 23 3.39 -4.97 3.63
C GLN A 23 2.38 -3.80 3.64
N ASP A 24 2.80 -2.61 3.22
CA ASP A 24 1.93 -1.44 3.19
C ASP A 24 0.76 -1.60 2.21
N LEU A 25 1.01 -2.18 1.04
CA LEU A 25 -0.05 -2.51 0.08
C LEU A 25 -1.08 -3.48 0.68
N LEU A 26 -0.63 -4.57 1.30
CA LEU A 26 -1.52 -5.54 1.95
C LEU A 26 -2.34 -4.88 3.06
N ASN A 27 -1.70 -4.01 3.83
CA ASN A 27 -2.32 -3.24 4.89
C ASN A 27 -3.25 -2.12 4.41
N THR A 28 -3.46 -1.91 3.10
CA THR A 28 -4.52 -1.00 2.63
C THR A 28 -5.93 -1.56 2.86
N ALA A 29 -6.07 -2.88 2.87
CA ALA A 29 -7.33 -3.56 3.07
C ALA A 29 -7.93 -3.23 4.45
N ALA A 30 -9.26 -3.19 4.53
CA ALA A 30 -9.92 -3.10 5.83
C ALA A 30 -9.74 -4.42 6.59
N VAL A 31 -9.47 -4.31 7.89
CA VAL A 31 -9.46 -5.45 8.81
C VAL A 31 -10.66 -5.32 9.74
N GLU A 32 -11.49 -6.36 9.81
CA GLU A 32 -12.68 -6.36 10.66
C GLU A 32 -12.34 -6.01 12.11
N GLY A 33 -13.15 -5.17 12.73
CA GLY A 33 -12.94 -4.73 14.12
C GLY A 33 -11.83 -3.68 14.32
N SER A 34 -11.05 -3.32 13.29
CA SER A 34 -9.97 -2.32 13.42
C SER A 34 -10.44 -0.86 13.38
N GLY A 35 -11.67 -0.60 12.90
CA GLY A 35 -12.18 0.75 12.68
C GLY A 35 -11.59 1.47 11.45
N HIS A 36 -10.64 0.86 10.75
CA HIS A 36 -10.06 1.41 9.55
C HIS A 36 -10.79 0.94 8.28
N GLY A 37 -11.09 1.87 7.37
CA GLY A 37 -11.66 1.55 6.05
C GLY A 37 -10.60 1.08 5.05
N ASP A 38 -11.05 0.56 3.91
CA ASP A 38 -10.16 0.21 2.81
C ASP A 38 -9.63 1.49 2.12
N LEU A 39 -8.30 1.68 2.13
CA LEU A 39 -7.66 2.85 1.53
C LEU A 39 -7.79 2.86 0.00
N LEU A 40 -8.00 1.70 -0.62
CA LEU A 40 -8.22 1.58 -2.05
C LEU A 40 -9.69 1.67 -2.43
N ALA A 41 -10.64 1.89 -1.50
CA ALA A 41 -12.07 1.96 -1.83
C ALA A 41 -12.44 3.19 -2.68
N GLY A 42 -11.76 4.32 -2.48
CA GLY A 42 -12.00 5.57 -3.19
C GLY A 42 -10.78 6.03 -4.00
N PRO A 43 -10.98 6.72 -5.14
CA PRO A 43 -9.87 7.20 -5.97
C PRO A 43 -8.95 8.18 -5.24
N ASP A 44 -9.50 9.05 -4.39
CA ASP A 44 -8.70 10.05 -3.68
C ASP A 44 -7.87 9.45 -2.56
N THR A 45 -8.43 8.52 -1.79
CA THR A 45 -7.69 7.80 -0.73
C THR A 45 -6.62 6.89 -1.34
N ALA A 46 -6.92 6.25 -2.46
CA ALA A 46 -5.98 5.39 -3.18
C ALA A 46 -4.81 6.20 -3.74
N ARG A 47 -5.09 7.37 -4.34
CA ARG A 47 -4.05 8.27 -4.85
C ARG A 47 -3.16 8.80 -3.74
N ALA A 48 -3.74 9.25 -2.63
CA ALA A 48 -2.99 9.73 -1.48
C ALA A 48 -2.08 8.63 -0.89
N TRP A 49 -2.58 7.39 -0.80
CA TRP A 49 -1.77 6.24 -0.42
C TRP A 49 -0.62 6.00 -1.42
N ALA A 50 -0.91 5.97 -2.72
CA ALA A 50 0.08 5.68 -3.76
C ALA A 50 1.21 6.72 -3.79
N GLU A 51 0.90 8.01 -3.66
CA GLU A 51 1.89 9.09 -3.59
C GLU A 51 2.83 8.92 -2.39
N ALA A 52 2.28 8.61 -1.21
CA ALA A 52 3.07 8.37 -0.01
C ALA A 52 3.90 7.08 -0.11
N ALA A 53 3.34 6.01 -0.69
CA ALA A 53 4.03 4.74 -0.90
C ALA A 53 5.22 4.89 -1.87
N VAL A 54 5.07 5.68 -2.94
CA VAL A 54 6.15 6.02 -3.89
C VAL A 54 7.26 6.83 -3.22
N ALA A 55 6.91 7.80 -2.38
CA ALA A 55 7.89 8.55 -1.59
C ALA A 55 8.65 7.60 -0.64
N GLY A 56 7.94 6.66 -0.02
CA GLY A 56 8.52 5.62 0.82
C GLY A 56 9.50 4.72 0.07
N TRP A 57 9.11 4.24 -1.11
CA TRP A 57 9.96 3.44 -2.00
C TRP A 57 11.24 4.18 -2.40
N THR A 58 11.12 5.43 -2.82
CA THR A 58 12.27 6.26 -3.21
C THR A 58 13.23 6.43 -2.04
N ALA A 59 12.71 6.65 -0.83
CA ALA A 59 13.52 6.80 0.37
C ALA A 59 14.31 5.54 0.74
N VAL A 60 13.73 4.34 0.54
CA VAL A 60 14.41 3.07 0.90
C VAL A 60 15.31 2.53 -0.19
N THR A 61 15.05 2.86 -1.46
CA THR A 61 15.81 2.33 -2.61
C THR A 61 16.77 3.33 -3.24
N ALA A 62 16.64 4.62 -2.93
CA ALA A 62 17.28 5.73 -3.65
C ALA A 62 16.96 5.78 -5.15
N GLN A 63 15.90 5.07 -5.60
CA GLN A 63 15.45 5.10 -6.98
C GLN A 63 14.25 6.04 -7.13
N PRO A 64 14.34 7.07 -7.98
CA PRO A 64 13.21 7.93 -8.26
C PRO A 64 12.15 7.15 -9.05
N VAL A 65 10.89 7.32 -8.65
CA VAL A 65 9.75 6.76 -9.39
C VAL A 65 8.99 7.92 -10.05
N PRO A 66 8.59 7.78 -11.32
CA PRO A 66 7.70 8.74 -11.96
C PRO A 66 6.39 8.91 -11.16
N PRO A 67 5.73 10.08 -11.24
CA PRO A 67 4.41 10.26 -10.66
C PRO A 67 3.44 9.19 -11.18
N VAL A 68 2.72 8.53 -10.27
CA VAL A 68 1.73 7.51 -10.61
C VAL A 68 0.40 8.19 -10.88
N ALA A 69 -0.08 8.12 -12.11
CA ALA A 69 -1.45 8.48 -12.44
C ALA A 69 -2.35 7.26 -12.16
N LEU A 70 -3.05 7.27 -11.03
CA LEU A 70 -4.02 6.23 -10.68
C LEU A 70 -5.42 6.66 -11.17
N ASP A 71 -5.76 6.22 -12.39
CA ASP A 71 -7.10 6.34 -12.95
C ASP A 71 -8.02 5.21 -12.45
N ALA A 72 -9.23 5.13 -12.99
CA ALA A 72 -10.22 4.15 -12.54
C ALA A 72 -9.78 2.72 -12.83
N ASP A 73 -9.25 2.46 -14.02
CA ASP A 73 -8.80 1.13 -14.45
C ASP A 73 -7.56 0.72 -13.64
N GLY A 74 -6.59 1.61 -13.46
CA GLY A 74 -5.42 1.36 -12.63
C GLY A 74 -5.74 1.11 -11.16
N LEU A 75 -6.80 1.73 -10.63
CA LEU A 75 -7.29 1.43 -9.28
C LEU A 75 -7.88 0.01 -9.18
N GLU A 76 -8.61 -0.43 -10.20
CA GLU A 76 -9.14 -1.80 -10.26
C GLU A 76 -8.01 -2.83 -10.37
N GLU A 77 -7.02 -2.59 -11.24
CA GLU A 77 -5.83 -3.43 -11.36
C GLU A 77 -5.04 -3.52 -10.05
N LEU A 78 -4.87 -2.40 -9.35
CA LEU A 78 -4.18 -2.36 -8.06
C LEU A 78 -4.92 -3.17 -6.98
N ARG A 79 -6.25 -3.11 -6.95
CA ARG A 79 -7.07 -3.92 -6.03
C ARG A 79 -6.93 -5.41 -6.35
N ALA A 80 -7.03 -5.78 -7.62
CA ALA A 80 -6.86 -7.16 -8.06
C ALA A 80 -5.46 -7.69 -7.68
N PHE A 81 -4.41 -6.89 -7.90
CA PHE A 81 -3.05 -7.25 -7.51
C PHE A 81 -2.90 -7.44 -5.99
N ARG A 82 -3.49 -6.56 -5.18
CA ARG A 82 -3.51 -6.71 -3.71
C ARG A 82 -4.19 -8.01 -3.29
N ASP A 83 -5.34 -8.32 -3.89
CA ASP A 83 -6.12 -9.51 -3.53
C ASP A 83 -5.38 -10.80 -3.92
N ASP A 84 -4.72 -10.81 -5.08
CA ASP A 84 -3.82 -11.89 -5.47
C ASP A 84 -2.64 -12.05 -4.52
N LEU A 85 -2.05 -10.93 -4.07
CA LEU A 85 -0.94 -10.93 -3.13
C LEU A 85 -1.36 -11.49 -1.75
N HIS A 86 -2.54 -11.13 -1.25
CA HIS A 86 -3.12 -11.72 -0.04
C HIS A 86 -3.27 -13.23 -0.19
N ARG A 87 -3.79 -13.71 -1.33
CA ARG A 87 -3.95 -15.13 -1.59
C ARG A 87 -2.63 -15.88 -1.55
N VAL A 88 -1.62 -15.43 -2.31
CA VAL A 88 -0.34 -16.15 -2.38
C VAL A 88 0.46 -16.09 -1.08
N THR A 89 0.29 -15.03 -0.27
CA THR A 89 0.98 -14.90 1.02
C THR A 89 0.27 -15.67 2.15
N ALA A 90 -1.04 -15.91 2.05
CA ALA A 90 -1.77 -16.77 2.97
C ALA A 90 -1.49 -18.28 2.74
N GLU A 91 -1.03 -18.63 1.54
CA GLU A 91 -0.66 -20.00 1.15
C GLU A 91 0.82 -20.34 1.44
N ALA A 92 1.63 -19.34 1.82
CA ALA A 92 3.07 -19.45 2.06
C ALA A 92 3.42 -19.75 3.52
#